data_AF-A0A1G7DPP9-F1
#
_entry.id   AF-A0A1G7DPP9-F1
#
_cell.length_a   1.000
_cell.length_b   1.000
_cell.length_c   1.000
_cell.angle_alpha   90.00
_cell.angle_beta   90.00
_cell.angle_gamma   90.00
#
_symmetry.space_group_name_H-M   'P 1'
#
loop_
_entity.id
_entity.type
_entity.pdbx_description
1 polymer ?
#
loop_
_entity_poly.entity_id
_entity_poly.type
_entity_poly.pdbx_seq_one_letter_code
_entity_poly.pdbx_strand_id
1 'polypeptide(L)'
;MRARGPLLTLLAVLAVGAAVFTVNAVLVGPGPAQVPAQVVTPAAQQDPYGASDGYGAAPAADPYGAAPAPAPEQSPQAAQAAPAPAAQAAPVTGAFAGRSAGNEVTLAIGRDGDRVVAYVCDGKKIESWFQGTTTDGKLQLSGTDGELTADTTDTAVLGTVAVGGKSWPFSAQLKKGVAAPTDRATLSELGSA
;
A
#
# COMPACT_ATOMS: atom_id res chain seq x y z
N MET A 1 32.51 -25.12 32.03
CA MET A 1 31.47 -25.37 31.00
C MET A 1 30.53 -24.18 30.91
N ARG A 2 30.90 -23.11 30.18
CA ARG A 2 30.07 -21.90 30.07
C ARG A 2 30.33 -21.24 28.71
N ALA A 3 29.28 -21.16 27.88
CA ALA A 3 29.10 -20.29 26.71
C ALA A 3 28.00 -20.80 25.73
N ARG A 4 27.23 -21.85 26.04
CA ARG A 4 26.24 -22.41 25.09
C ARG A 4 24.87 -21.73 25.11
N GLY A 5 24.54 -20.97 26.16
CA GLY A 5 23.25 -20.28 26.26
C GLY A 5 23.03 -19.17 25.22
N PRO A 6 23.93 -18.17 25.12
CA PRO A 6 23.74 -17.03 24.21
C PRO A 6 23.83 -17.38 22.72
N LEU A 7 24.61 -18.41 22.37
CA LEU A 7 24.76 -18.88 20.99
C LEU A 7 23.51 -19.63 20.50
N LEU A 8 22.84 -20.38 21.37
CA LEU A 8 21.61 -21.09 21.01
C LEU A 8 20.45 -20.11 20.77
N THR A 9 20.36 -19.02 21.53
CA THR A 9 19.35 -17.98 21.30
C THR A 9 19.60 -17.22 20.00
N LEU A 10 20.87 -16.92 19.67
CA LEU A 10 21.22 -16.28 18.39
C LEU A 10 20.88 -17.17 17.19
N LEU A 11 21.17 -18.49 17.28
CA LEU A 11 20.81 -19.43 16.22
C LEU A 11 19.29 -19.55 16.03
N ALA A 12 18.52 -19.56 17.12
CA ALA A 12 17.06 -19.60 17.03
C ALA A 12 16.49 -18.34 16.37
N VAL A 13 16.98 -17.15 16.75
CA VAL A 13 16.55 -15.88 16.15
C VAL A 13 16.94 -15.80 14.68
N LEU A 14 18.14 -16.26 14.31
CA LEU A 14 18.60 -16.28 12.92
C LEU A 14 17.77 -17.23 12.06
N ALA A 15 17.42 -18.42 12.57
CA ALA A 15 16.57 -19.37 11.86
C ALA A 15 15.15 -18.81 11.62
N VAL A 16 14.57 -18.15 12.62
CA VAL A 16 13.24 -17.51 12.47
C VAL A 16 13.31 -16.33 11.50
N GLY A 17 14.34 -15.48 11.59
CA GLY A 17 14.54 -14.36 10.67
C GLY A 17 14.72 -14.81 9.22
N ALA A 18 15.49 -15.89 8.99
CA ALA A 18 15.67 -16.46 7.66
C ALA A 18 14.37 -17.01 7.07
N ALA A 19 13.54 -17.67 7.88
CA ALA A 19 12.24 -18.20 7.43
C ALA A 19 11.25 -17.08 7.06
N VAL A 20 11.21 -15.99 7.83
CA VAL A 20 10.36 -14.83 7.50
C VAL A 20 10.88 -14.13 6.23
N PHE A 21 12.19 -14.00 6.07
CA PHE A 21 12.80 -13.38 4.88
C PHE A 21 12.53 -14.17 3.60
N THR A 22 12.65 -15.50 3.62
CA THR A 22 12.38 -16.33 2.44
C THR A 22 10.91 -16.30 2.04
N VAL A 23 9.99 -16.32 3.00
CA VAL A 23 8.55 -16.15 2.71
C VAL A 23 8.28 -14.78 2.08
N ASN A 24 8.89 -13.71 2.61
CA ASN A 24 8.74 -12.37 2.03
C ASN A 24 9.35 -12.25 0.62
N ALA A 25 10.49 -12.87 0.36
CA ALA A 25 11.17 -12.85 -0.95
C ALA A 25 10.46 -13.70 -2.02
N VAL A 26 9.70 -14.73 -1.63
CA VAL A 26 8.88 -15.51 -2.57
C VAL A 26 7.56 -14.81 -2.87
N LEU A 27 7.02 -14.05 -1.91
CA LEU A 27 5.80 -13.25 -2.10
C LEU A 27 6.05 -11.95 -2.87
N VAL A 28 7.23 -11.34 -2.70
CA VAL A 28 7.69 -10.18 -3.45
C VAL A 28 8.67 -10.67 -4.51
N GLY A 29 8.14 -11.07 -5.67
CA GLY A 29 8.98 -11.39 -6.84
C GLY A 29 9.96 -10.25 -7.17
N PRO A 30 11.02 -10.51 -7.95
CA PRO A 30 11.97 -9.46 -8.36
C PRO A 30 11.19 -8.32 -9.02
N GLY A 31 11.25 -7.14 -8.38
CA GLY A 31 10.60 -5.94 -8.90
C GLY A 31 11.04 -5.66 -10.33
N PRO A 32 10.18 -5.04 -11.17
CA PRO A 32 10.53 -4.74 -12.54
C PRO A 32 11.81 -3.91 -12.58
N ALA A 33 12.72 -4.31 -13.48
CA ALA A 33 13.93 -3.57 -13.80
C ALA A 33 13.58 -2.08 -14.00
N GLN A 34 14.35 -1.22 -13.35
CA GLN A 34 14.13 0.22 -13.40
C GLN A 34 14.23 0.68 -14.85
N VAL A 35 13.12 1.17 -15.39
CA VAL A 35 13.10 1.83 -16.69
C VAL A 35 13.93 3.11 -16.53
N PRO A 36 15.02 3.32 -17.29
CA PRO A 36 15.78 4.56 -17.19
C PRO A 36 14.87 5.73 -17.58
N ALA A 37 14.94 6.79 -16.78
CA ALA A 37 14.18 8.02 -16.97
C ALA A 37 14.37 8.55 -18.40
N GLN A 38 13.27 8.58 -19.16
CA GLN A 38 13.23 9.25 -20.46
C GLN A 38 13.27 10.76 -20.18
N VAL A 39 14.35 11.40 -20.62
CA VAL A 39 14.50 12.85 -20.61
C VAL A 39 13.48 13.41 -21.61
N VAL A 40 12.41 14.01 -21.11
CA VAL A 40 11.46 14.75 -21.94
C VAL A 40 12.05 16.13 -22.21
N THR A 41 12.70 16.30 -23.36
CA THR A 41 12.96 17.61 -23.95
C THR A 41 11.64 18.18 -24.52
N PRO A 42 11.24 19.42 -24.18
CA PRO A 42 10.09 20.05 -24.79
C PRO A 42 10.46 20.48 -26.22
N ALA A 43 9.90 19.80 -27.23
CA ALA A 43 9.95 20.27 -28.61
C ALA A 43 8.73 21.14 -28.88
N ALA A 44 9.02 22.36 -29.36
CA ALA A 44 8.07 23.40 -29.65
C ALA A 44 7.10 23.03 -30.79
N GLN A 45 5.88 23.51 -30.62
CA GLN A 45 4.79 23.53 -31.58
C GLN A 45 5.10 24.48 -32.75
N GLN A 46 5.02 23.99 -33.99
CA GLN A 46 4.80 24.83 -35.18
C GLN A 46 3.89 24.12 -36.17
N ASP A 47 2.73 24.75 -36.35
CA ASP A 47 1.66 24.50 -37.31
C ASP A 47 1.97 25.20 -38.66
N PRO A 48 1.15 25.02 -39.72
CA PRO A 48 1.59 24.75 -41.09
C PRO A 48 1.49 25.97 -42.03
N TYR A 49 1.81 25.75 -43.32
CA TYR A 49 1.45 26.50 -44.56
C TYR A 49 2.64 26.99 -45.43
N GLY A 50 2.57 26.64 -46.72
CA GLY A 50 3.30 27.23 -47.86
C GLY A 50 4.07 26.21 -48.71
N ALA A 51 3.49 25.61 -49.77
CA ALA A 51 3.48 26.07 -51.19
C ALA A 51 4.85 25.87 -51.89
N SER A 52 5.03 25.49 -53.16
CA SER A 52 4.24 24.84 -54.24
C SER A 52 5.25 24.54 -55.38
N ASP A 53 4.82 23.72 -56.35
CA ASP A 53 5.26 23.61 -57.75
C ASP A 53 6.46 22.74 -58.16
N GLY A 54 6.22 21.85 -59.13
CA GLY A 54 7.27 21.15 -59.90
C GLY A 54 6.84 19.92 -60.69
N TYR A 55 6.25 20.13 -61.87
CA TYR A 55 5.76 19.21 -62.91
C TYR A 55 6.67 18.02 -63.33
N GLY A 56 6.03 16.91 -63.78
CA GLY A 56 6.70 15.85 -64.56
C GLY A 56 5.78 14.71 -65.07
N ALA A 57 5.10 14.97 -66.19
CA ALA A 57 4.50 14.09 -67.22
C ALA A 57 4.25 12.56 -66.99
N ALA A 58 3.02 12.14 -67.33
CA ALA A 58 2.66 10.77 -67.76
C ALA A 58 2.91 10.57 -69.27
N PRO A 59 3.02 9.32 -69.79
CA PRO A 59 1.81 8.73 -70.39
C PRO A 59 1.64 7.18 -70.36
N ALA A 60 0.35 6.79 -70.35
CA ALA A 60 -0.36 5.73 -71.12
C ALA A 60 -0.18 4.21 -70.92
N ALA A 61 -1.36 3.56 -70.75
CA ALA A 61 -1.84 2.25 -71.25
C ALA A 61 -1.22 0.95 -70.69
N ASP A 62 -1.92 -0.16 -70.41
CA ASP A 62 -3.33 -0.58 -70.46
C ASP A 62 -3.47 -1.89 -69.62
N PRO A 63 -4.67 -2.47 -69.42
CA PRO A 63 -5.04 -3.27 -68.25
C PRO A 63 -4.88 -4.78 -68.49
N TYR A 64 -4.59 -5.57 -67.45
CA TYR A 64 -5.18 -6.92 -67.24
C TYR A 64 -4.69 -7.54 -65.93
N GLY A 65 -5.64 -7.96 -65.10
CA GLY A 65 -5.56 -9.22 -64.32
C GLY A 65 -4.83 -9.22 -62.98
N ALA A 66 -5.58 -9.08 -61.88
CA ALA A 66 -5.50 -9.99 -60.74
C ALA A 66 -6.76 -9.84 -59.86
N ALA A 67 -7.54 -10.91 -59.73
CA ALA A 67 -8.62 -10.99 -58.74
C ALA A 67 -8.01 -11.04 -57.32
N PRO A 68 -8.57 -10.32 -56.33
CA PRO A 68 -8.07 -10.42 -54.95
C PRO A 68 -8.41 -11.79 -54.35
N ALA A 69 -7.40 -12.44 -53.75
CA ALA A 69 -7.56 -13.66 -52.98
C ALA A 69 -8.43 -13.40 -51.72
N PRO A 70 -9.26 -14.35 -51.28
CA PRO A 70 -10.08 -14.18 -50.08
C PRO A 70 -9.20 -14.13 -48.82
N ALA A 71 -9.49 -13.17 -47.94
CA ALA A 71 -8.88 -13.05 -46.63
C ALA A 71 -9.35 -14.21 -45.70
N PRO A 72 -8.49 -14.73 -44.81
CA PRO A 72 -8.89 -15.77 -43.88
C PRO A 72 -9.87 -15.21 -42.83
N GLU A 73 -10.99 -15.92 -42.65
CA GLU A 73 -11.98 -15.64 -41.61
C GLU A 73 -11.34 -15.83 -40.22
N GLN A 74 -11.32 -14.77 -39.41
CA GLN A 74 -10.93 -14.84 -38.00
C GLN A 74 -12.07 -15.44 -37.18
N SER A 75 -11.82 -16.60 -36.58
CA SER A 75 -12.70 -17.23 -35.60
C SER A 75 -13.01 -16.27 -34.44
N PRO A 76 -14.26 -16.17 -33.96
CA PRO A 76 -14.60 -15.29 -32.84
C PRO A 76 -13.90 -15.74 -31.56
N GLN A 77 -12.98 -14.90 -31.07
CA GLN A 77 -12.33 -15.04 -29.78
C GLN A 77 -13.39 -14.86 -28.69
N ALA A 78 -13.64 -15.92 -27.91
CA ALA A 78 -14.56 -15.86 -26.78
C ALA A 78 -14.14 -14.74 -25.82
N ALA A 79 -15.02 -13.77 -25.61
CA ALA A 79 -14.82 -12.71 -24.64
C ALA A 79 -14.70 -13.34 -23.24
N GLN A 80 -13.52 -13.26 -22.65
CA GLN A 80 -13.33 -13.57 -21.23
C GLN A 80 -14.10 -12.54 -20.42
N ALA A 81 -15.10 -12.99 -19.67
CA ALA A 81 -15.83 -12.12 -18.74
C ALA A 81 -14.86 -11.56 -17.70
N ALA A 82 -14.84 -10.24 -17.56
CA ALA A 82 -14.09 -9.58 -16.50
C ALA A 82 -14.59 -10.08 -15.12
N PRO A 83 -13.70 -10.34 -14.15
CA PRO A 83 -14.12 -10.69 -12.80
C PRO A 83 -15.03 -9.59 -12.22
N ALA A 84 -16.17 -9.99 -11.65
CA ALA A 84 -17.04 -9.06 -10.94
C ALA A 84 -16.25 -8.43 -9.76
N PRO A 85 -16.44 -7.13 -9.47
CA PRO A 85 -15.84 -6.51 -8.30
C PRO A 85 -16.22 -7.31 -7.05
N ALA A 86 -15.21 -7.74 -6.27
CA ALA A 86 -15.47 -8.39 -5.00
C ALA A 86 -16.30 -7.44 -4.12
N ALA A 87 -17.38 -7.96 -3.53
CA ALA A 87 -18.16 -7.20 -2.56
C ALA A 87 -17.23 -6.72 -1.43
N GLN A 88 -17.18 -5.41 -1.21
CA GLN A 88 -16.37 -4.82 -0.15
C GLN A 88 -16.90 -5.34 1.19
N ALA A 89 -16.02 -5.98 1.97
CA ALA A 89 -16.35 -6.38 3.33
C ALA A 89 -16.77 -5.14 4.14
N ALA A 90 -17.75 -5.32 5.04
CA ALA A 90 -18.21 -4.23 5.90
C ALA A 90 -17.02 -3.64 6.68
N PRO A 91 -16.95 -2.30 6.85
CA PRO A 91 -15.86 -1.68 7.57
C PRO A 91 -15.80 -2.18 9.02
N VAL A 92 -14.62 -2.55 9.46
CA VAL A 92 -14.38 -3.09 10.81
C VAL A 92 -14.52 -1.97 11.82
N THR A 93 -15.54 -2.05 12.67
CA THR A 93 -15.69 -1.19 13.84
C THR A 93 -15.20 -1.91 15.09
N GLY A 94 -14.32 -1.29 15.86
CA GLY A 94 -13.81 -1.87 17.11
C GLY A 94 -12.61 -1.14 17.71
N ALA A 95 -12.14 -1.69 18.83
CA ALA A 95 -10.91 -1.25 19.48
C ALA A 95 -9.73 -2.16 19.12
N PHE A 96 -8.58 -1.58 18.83
CA PHE A 96 -7.32 -2.28 18.65
C PHE A 96 -6.35 -1.81 19.73
N ALA A 97 -5.52 -2.70 20.25
CA ALA A 97 -4.40 -2.27 21.10
C ALA A 97 -3.16 -3.11 20.88
N GLY A 98 -2.01 -2.48 21.09
CA GLY A 98 -0.72 -3.14 20.99
C GLY A 98 0.43 -2.20 21.31
N ARG A 99 1.58 -2.44 20.69
CA ARG A 99 2.87 -1.86 21.09
C ARG A 99 3.76 -1.60 19.88
N SER A 100 4.73 -0.70 20.06
CA SER A 100 5.86 -0.60 19.14
C SER A 100 6.73 -1.86 19.18
N ALA A 101 7.45 -2.13 18.09
CA ALA A 101 8.29 -3.33 17.96
C ALA A 101 9.35 -3.47 19.06
N GLY A 102 9.88 -2.36 19.58
CA GLY A 102 10.84 -2.35 20.70
C GLY A 102 10.21 -2.14 22.08
N ASN A 103 8.87 -2.14 22.19
CA ASN A 103 8.11 -1.89 23.42
C ASN A 103 8.37 -0.50 24.06
N GLU A 104 8.78 0.48 23.25
CA GLU A 104 8.98 1.86 23.69
C GLU A 104 7.67 2.59 23.96
N VAL A 105 6.62 2.27 23.20
CA VAL A 105 5.29 2.85 23.37
C VAL A 105 4.20 1.77 23.29
N THR A 106 3.13 1.98 24.03
CA THR A 106 1.85 1.29 23.91
C THR A 106 0.86 2.17 23.18
N LEU A 107 -0.12 1.55 22.54
CA LEU A 107 -1.12 2.28 21.78
C LEU A 107 -2.46 1.57 21.70
N ALA A 108 -3.51 2.38 21.68
CA ALA A 108 -4.90 1.97 21.47
C ALA A 108 -5.51 2.77 20.32
N ILE A 109 -6.34 2.11 19.51
CA ILE A 109 -6.97 2.67 18.32
C ILE A 109 -8.45 2.32 18.37
N GLY A 110 -9.32 3.32 18.38
CA GLY A 110 -10.75 3.16 18.16
C GLY A 110 -11.10 3.48 16.71
N ARG A 111 -11.73 2.54 16.01
CA ARG A 111 -12.22 2.74 14.64
C ARG A 111 -13.73 2.59 14.62
N ASP A 112 -14.44 3.64 14.26
CA ASP A 112 -15.88 3.65 14.06
C ASP A 112 -16.19 4.00 12.59
N GLY A 113 -16.40 2.96 11.79
CA GLY A 113 -16.47 3.08 10.32
C GLY A 113 -15.18 3.68 9.76
N ASP A 114 -15.30 4.87 9.17
CA ASP A 114 -14.17 5.61 8.59
C ASP A 114 -13.49 6.54 9.59
N ARG A 115 -14.10 6.82 10.75
CA ARG A 115 -13.53 7.68 11.79
C ARG A 115 -12.56 6.87 12.64
N VAL A 116 -11.39 7.43 12.90
CA VAL A 116 -10.36 6.77 13.72
C VAL A 116 -9.79 7.74 14.75
N VAL A 117 -9.68 7.27 15.99
CA VAL A 117 -8.99 7.94 17.10
C VAL A 117 -7.92 7.00 17.63
N ALA A 118 -6.74 7.51 17.92
CA ALA A 118 -5.67 6.73 18.53
C ALA A 118 -5.04 7.46 19.71
N TYR A 119 -4.53 6.67 20.64
CA TYR A 119 -3.79 7.11 21.81
C TYR A 119 -2.48 6.34 21.90
N VAL A 120 -1.41 7.04 22.26
CA VAL A 120 -0.05 6.50 22.35
C VAL A 120 0.57 6.99 23.65
N CYS A 121 1.15 6.07 24.43
CA CYS A 121 1.89 6.44 25.64
C CYS A 121 3.17 5.62 25.83
N ASP A 122 4.10 6.17 26.63
CA ASP A 122 5.33 5.49 27.08
C ASP A 122 5.32 5.16 28.58
N GLY A 123 4.17 5.38 29.24
CA GLY A 123 4.01 5.24 30.69
C GLY A 123 4.81 6.26 31.51
N LYS A 124 5.31 7.33 30.87
CA LYS A 124 6.14 8.37 31.50
C LYS A 124 5.68 9.77 31.11
N LYS A 125 5.99 10.19 29.89
CA LYS A 125 5.80 11.57 29.41
C LYS A 125 5.06 11.67 28.07
N ILE A 126 5.03 10.59 27.29
CA ILE A 126 4.31 10.55 26.03
C ILE A 126 2.86 10.23 26.35
N GLU A 127 1.97 11.13 25.94
CA GLU A 127 0.53 11.11 26.19
C GLU A 127 -0.18 11.70 24.96
N SER A 128 0.02 11.06 23.80
CA SER A 128 -0.26 11.65 22.50
C SER A 128 -1.56 11.13 21.91
N TRP A 129 -2.30 12.03 21.26
CA TRP A 129 -3.64 11.78 20.75
C TRP A 129 -3.70 12.07 19.27
N PHE A 130 -4.31 11.17 18.51
CA PHE A 130 -4.40 11.24 17.06
C PHE A 130 -5.82 11.05 16.62
N GLN A 131 -6.17 11.70 15.54
CA GLN A 131 -7.47 11.60 14.92
C GLN A 131 -7.32 11.68 13.41
N GLY A 132 -8.22 11.01 12.71
CA GLY A 132 -8.21 11.01 11.25
C GLY A 132 -9.22 10.02 10.72
N THR A 133 -8.93 9.52 9.53
CA THR A 133 -9.83 8.62 8.82
C THR A 133 -9.10 7.39 8.32
N THR A 134 -9.89 6.42 7.88
CA THR A 134 -9.43 5.33 7.04
C THR A 134 -10.01 5.41 5.65
N THR A 135 -9.22 5.04 4.65
CA THR A 135 -9.62 4.93 3.25
C THR A 135 -8.90 3.73 2.66
N ASP A 136 -9.65 2.81 2.04
CA ASP A 136 -9.09 1.58 1.45
C ASP A 136 -8.18 0.78 2.41
N GLY A 137 -8.58 0.71 3.69
CA GLY A 137 -7.82 0.02 4.74
C GLY A 137 -6.58 0.77 5.23
N LYS A 138 -6.28 1.95 4.70
CA LYS A 138 -5.17 2.80 5.15
C LYS A 138 -5.66 3.82 6.16
N LEU A 139 -4.91 4.03 7.24
CA LEU A 139 -5.19 4.99 8.30
C LEU A 139 -4.21 6.13 8.18
N GLN A 140 -4.72 7.35 8.11
CA GLN A 140 -3.91 8.56 8.15
C GLN A 140 -4.42 9.44 9.29
N LEU A 141 -3.68 9.46 10.40
CA LEU A 141 -4.06 10.17 11.62
C LEU A 141 -3.03 11.24 11.95
N SER A 142 -3.51 12.39 12.41
CA SER A 142 -2.68 13.50 12.87
C SER A 142 -2.99 13.81 14.33
N GLY A 143 -1.94 14.17 15.07
CA GLY A 143 -2.00 14.67 16.43
C GLY A 143 -1.29 16.01 16.55
N THR A 144 -1.36 16.63 17.73
CA THR A 144 -0.68 17.90 17.98
C THR A 144 0.85 17.80 17.86
N ASP A 145 1.40 16.64 18.19
CA ASP A 145 2.83 16.39 18.35
C ASP A 145 3.35 15.24 17.45
N GLY A 146 2.56 14.82 16.46
CA GLY A 146 2.91 13.67 15.65
C GLY A 146 1.89 13.24 14.60
N GLU A 147 2.20 12.11 13.96
CA GLU A 147 1.38 11.47 12.94
C GLU A 147 1.40 9.95 13.10
N LEU A 148 0.35 9.28 12.65
CA LEU A 148 0.26 7.82 12.61
C LEU A 148 -0.28 7.39 11.25
N THR A 149 0.49 6.51 10.59
CA THR A 149 0.10 5.90 9.31
C THR A 149 0.09 4.39 9.45
N ALA A 150 -0.97 3.73 9.01
CA ALA A 150 -1.09 2.29 9.15
C ALA A 150 -1.95 1.63 8.07
N ASP A 151 -1.74 0.34 7.85
CA ASP A 151 -2.69 -0.53 7.16
C ASP A 151 -3.52 -1.29 8.20
N THR A 152 -4.79 -1.49 7.91
CA THR A 152 -5.75 -2.18 8.78
C THR A 152 -6.38 -3.36 8.06
N THR A 153 -6.39 -4.50 8.75
CA THR A 153 -7.13 -5.70 8.39
C THR A 153 -8.30 -5.89 9.34
N ASP A 154 -9.05 -6.98 9.17
CA ASP A 154 -10.17 -7.31 10.05
C ASP A 154 -9.76 -7.57 11.51
N THR A 155 -8.49 -7.88 11.75
CA THR A 155 -8.00 -8.31 13.07
C THR A 155 -6.81 -7.52 13.58
N ALA A 156 -6.17 -6.70 12.74
CA ALA A 156 -4.96 -6.01 13.12
C ALA A 156 -4.79 -4.64 12.44
N VAL A 157 -4.02 -3.79 13.09
CA VAL A 157 -3.49 -2.54 12.54
C VAL A 157 -1.97 -2.61 12.61
N LEU A 158 -1.30 -2.38 11.49
CA LEU A 158 0.15 -2.44 11.34
C LEU A 158 0.62 -1.13 10.72
N GLY A 159 1.56 -0.45 11.36
CA GLY A 159 1.94 0.87 10.89
C GLY A 159 3.13 1.46 11.59
N THR A 160 3.26 2.76 11.41
CA THR A 160 4.28 3.59 12.04
C THR A 160 3.61 4.75 12.76
N VAL A 161 4.08 5.03 13.97
CA VAL A 161 3.68 6.21 14.73
C VAL A 161 4.91 7.08 14.97
N ALA A 162 4.76 8.37 14.70
CA ALA A 162 5.76 9.38 14.98
C ALA A 162 5.25 10.34 16.05
N VAL A 163 6.04 10.55 17.11
CA VAL A 163 5.73 11.47 18.21
C VAL A 163 7.00 12.22 18.60
N GLY A 164 6.94 13.55 18.64
CA GLY A 164 8.03 14.38 19.16
C GLY A 164 9.39 14.12 18.48
N GLY A 165 9.38 13.90 17.16
CA GLY A 165 10.58 13.64 16.35
C GLY A 165 11.15 12.21 16.45
N LYS A 166 10.48 11.31 17.17
CA LYS A 166 10.78 9.88 17.19
C LYS A 166 9.73 9.12 16.39
N SER A 167 10.10 7.96 15.86
CA SER A 167 9.21 7.13 15.07
C SER A 167 9.40 5.65 15.40
N TRP A 168 8.29 4.91 15.50
CA TRP A 168 8.29 3.50 15.83
C TRP A 168 7.32 2.71 14.94
N PRO A 169 7.75 1.58 14.35
CA PRO A 169 6.81 0.62 13.81
C PRO A 169 6.02 -0.03 14.95
N PHE A 170 4.74 -0.28 14.74
CA PHE A 170 3.85 -0.88 15.72
C PHE A 170 2.95 -1.96 15.13
N SER A 171 2.42 -2.80 16.02
CA SER A 171 1.30 -3.69 15.72
C SER A 171 0.25 -3.56 16.81
N ALA A 172 -1.02 -3.57 16.42
CA ALA A 172 -2.16 -3.56 17.32
C ALA A 172 -3.18 -4.60 16.88
N GLN A 173 -3.75 -5.34 17.84
CA GLN A 173 -4.69 -6.43 17.58
C GLN A 173 -6.09 -6.01 18.03
N LEU A 174 -7.10 -6.46 17.27
CA LEU A 174 -8.49 -6.25 17.59
C LEU A 174 -8.82 -6.83 18.97
N LYS A 175 -9.46 -6.03 19.82
CA LYS A 175 -9.98 -6.43 21.12
C LYS A 175 -11.40 -6.95 20.93
N LYS A 176 -11.54 -8.28 20.99
CA LYS A 176 -12.82 -8.95 20.80
C LYS A 176 -13.84 -8.46 21.82
N GLY A 177 -15.04 -8.10 21.34
CA GLY A 177 -16.15 -7.65 22.17
C GLY A 177 -16.04 -6.22 22.70
N VAL A 178 -15.00 -5.47 22.29
CA VAL A 178 -14.84 -4.06 22.65
C VAL A 178 -15.30 -3.20 21.48
N ALA A 179 -16.38 -2.46 21.68
CA ALA A 179 -16.85 -1.46 20.73
C ALA A 179 -15.79 -0.37 20.52
N ALA A 180 -15.85 0.36 19.40
CA ALA A 180 -14.91 1.44 19.11
C ALA A 180 -15.06 2.59 20.11
N PRO A 181 -14.09 2.81 21.02
CA PRO A 181 -14.16 3.96 21.90
C PRO A 181 -13.81 5.20 21.09
N THR A 182 -14.60 6.26 21.28
CA THR A 182 -14.34 7.58 20.71
C THR A 182 -14.01 8.60 21.80
N ASP A 183 -14.25 8.26 23.07
CA ASP A 183 -13.86 9.06 24.22
C ASP A 183 -12.43 8.76 24.65
N ARG A 184 -11.76 9.80 25.15
CA ARG A 184 -10.35 9.72 25.55
C ARG A 184 -10.14 8.84 26.78
N ALA A 185 -11.09 8.75 27.71
CA ALA A 185 -10.91 7.97 28.91
C ALA A 185 -10.76 6.47 28.57
N THR A 186 -11.72 5.92 27.84
CA THR A 186 -11.71 4.51 27.45
C THR A 186 -10.50 4.15 26.58
N LEU A 187 -10.10 5.04 25.65
CA LEU A 187 -8.90 4.81 24.83
C LEU A 187 -7.62 4.78 25.66
N SER A 188 -7.51 5.66 26.65
CA SER A 188 -6.31 5.74 27.50
C SER A 188 -6.14 4.49 28.36
N GLU A 189 -7.22 3.93 28.90
CA GLU A 189 -7.16 2.69 29.66
C GLU A 189 -6.73 1.50 28.80
N LEU A 190 -7.26 1.40 27.58
CA LEU A 190 -6.85 0.37 26.62
C LEU A 190 -5.38 0.49 26.20
N GLY A 191 -4.87 1.72 26.12
CA GLY A 191 -3.49 2.00 25.73
C GLY A 191 -2.47 1.88 26.87
N SER A 192 -2.92 1.71 28.12
CA SER A 192 -2.03 1.63 29.29
C SER A 192 -1.59 0.20 29.65
N ALA A 193 -2.07 -0.82 28.91
CA ALA A 193 -1.87 -2.24 29.20
C ALA A 193 -0.54 -2.81 28.70
#